data_AF-A0A136IJG1-F1
#
_entry.id   AF-A0A136IJG1-F1
#
_cell.length_a   1.000
_cell.length_b   1.000
_cell.length_c   1.000
_cell.angle_alpha   90.00
_cell.angle_beta   90.00
_cell.angle_gamma   90.00
#
_symmetry.space_group_name_H-M   'P 1'
#
loop_
_entity.id
_entity.type
_entity.pdbx_description
1 polymer ?
#
loop_
_entity_poly.entity_id
_entity_poly.type
_entity_poly.pdbx_seq_one_letter_code
_entity_poly.pdbx_strand_id
1 'polypeptide(L)'
;LKDLVRDARRFILSHKRAIEHAPLQAYSSALVFAPGRSLVKELFKAEGPSWITTKPLVEADWNACLQTLKGHSDYVNSVAFSPDGRQLASASGDRTIKVWDPASGTCLGTM
;
A
#
# COMPACT_ATOMS: atom_id res chain seq x y z
N LEU A 1 -0.85 -20.70 -0.80
CA LEU A 1 -1.40 -19.88 0.32
C LEU A 1 -0.51 -18.67 0.67
N LYS A 2 0.80 -18.84 0.90
CA LYS A 2 1.72 -17.72 1.25
C LYS A 2 1.72 -16.58 0.22
N ASP A 3 1.73 -16.91 -1.07
CA ASP A 3 1.71 -15.90 -2.14
C ASP A 3 0.40 -15.11 -2.18
N LEU A 4 -0.74 -15.80 -1.99
CA LEU A 4 -2.05 -15.15 -1.91
C LEU A 4 -2.14 -14.20 -0.71
N VAL A 5 -1.64 -14.61 0.46
CA VAL A 5 -1.61 -13.74 1.65
C VAL A 5 -0.72 -12.51 1.41
N ARG A 6 0.43 -12.69 0.76
CA ARG A 6 1.32 -11.58 0.38
C ARG A 6 0.65 -10.64 -0.63
N ASP A 7 -0.03 -11.19 -1.62
CA ASP A 7 -0.79 -10.43 -2.63
C ASP A 7 -1.93 -9.65 -1.99
N ALA A 8 -2.73 -10.28 -1.12
CA ALA A 8 -3.80 -9.64 -0.38
C ALA A 8 -3.30 -8.51 0.52
N ARG A 9 -2.16 -8.70 1.20
CA ARG A 9 -1.53 -7.63 1.97
C ARG A 9 -1.16 -6.44 1.09
N ARG A 10 -0.60 -6.66 -0.10
CA ARG A 10 -0.26 -5.60 -1.07
C ARG A 10 -1.51 -4.91 -1.62
N PHE A 11 -2.55 -5.67 -1.92
CA PHE A 11 -3.84 -5.17 -2.39
C PHE A 11 -4.48 -4.21 -1.37
N ILE A 12 -4.58 -4.63 -0.11
CA ILE A 12 -5.16 -3.84 0.98
C ILE A 12 -4.32 -2.58 1.23
N LEU A 13 -2.99 -2.69 1.28
CA LEU A 13 -2.13 -1.52 1.52
C LEU A 13 -2.21 -0.49 0.40
N SER A 14 -2.25 -0.92 -0.87
CA SER A 14 -2.28 -0.01 -2.02
C SER A 14 -3.61 0.71 -2.15
N HIS A 15 -4.71 0.04 -1.79
CA HIS A 15 -6.07 0.60 -1.89
C HIS A 15 -6.65 1.02 -0.54
N LYS A 16 -5.83 1.07 0.53
CA LYS A 16 -6.26 1.28 1.92
C LYS A 16 -7.22 2.47 2.06
N ARG A 17 -6.86 3.61 1.48
CA ARG A 17 -7.66 4.84 1.54
C ARG A 17 -9.03 4.68 0.88
N ALA A 18 -9.11 3.99 -0.25
CA ALA A 18 -10.38 3.71 -0.92
C ALA A 18 -11.22 2.73 -0.09
N ILE A 19 -10.60 1.70 0.48
CA ILE A 19 -11.25 0.68 1.31
C ILE A 19 -11.81 1.29 2.61
N GLU A 20 -11.08 2.19 3.27
CA GLU A 20 -11.48 2.79 4.55
C GLU A 20 -12.61 3.82 4.42
N HIS A 21 -12.72 4.50 3.29
CA HIS A 21 -13.66 5.62 3.11
C HIS A 21 -14.83 5.33 2.17
N ALA A 22 -14.81 4.22 1.43
CA ALA A 22 -15.84 3.91 0.47
C ALA A 22 -16.81 2.82 0.96
N PRO A 23 -18.11 2.91 0.62
CA PRO A 23 -19.06 1.84 0.86
C PRO A 23 -18.64 0.57 0.10
N LEU A 24 -19.12 -0.60 0.56
CA LEU A 24 -18.76 -1.93 0.05
C LEU A 24 -18.76 -2.06 -1.49
N GLN A 25 -19.57 -1.26 -2.18
CA GLN A 25 -19.68 -1.28 -3.64
C GLN A 25 -18.44 -0.76 -4.38
N ALA A 26 -17.51 -0.09 -3.70
CA ALA A 26 -16.28 0.44 -4.30
C ALA A 26 -15.12 -0.58 -4.39
N TYR A 27 -15.20 -1.74 -3.72
CA TYR A 27 -14.19 -2.81 -3.80
C TYR A 27 -13.96 -3.29 -5.25
N SER A 28 -15.02 -3.26 -6.07
CA SER A 28 -14.96 -3.59 -7.50
C SER A 28 -13.99 -2.71 -8.28
N SER A 29 -13.78 -1.44 -7.86
CA SER A 29 -12.81 -0.56 -8.51
C SER A 29 -11.37 -0.95 -8.16
N ALA A 30 -11.09 -1.28 -6.90
CA ALA A 30 -9.76 -1.74 -6.48
C ALA A 30 -9.34 -3.04 -7.20
N LEU A 31 -10.27 -3.96 -7.46
CA LEU A 31 -10.01 -5.17 -8.27
C LEU A 31 -9.62 -4.83 -9.72
N VAL A 32 -10.27 -3.83 -10.31
CA VAL A 32 -9.99 -3.38 -11.68
C VAL A 32 -8.57 -2.82 -11.79
N PHE A 33 -8.13 -2.03 -10.81
CA PHE A 33 -6.81 -1.39 -10.77
C PHE A 33 -5.68 -2.24 -10.20
N ALA A 34 -5.97 -3.43 -9.67
CA ALA A 34 -4.93 -4.35 -9.25
C ALA A 34 -4.07 -4.84 -10.46
N PRO A 35 -2.77 -5.15 -10.23
CA PRO A 35 -1.88 -5.62 -11.28
C PRO A 35 -2.38 -6.85 -12.02
N GLY A 36 -1.92 -7.01 -13.27
CA GLY A 36 -2.36 -8.09 -14.16
C GLY A 36 -2.21 -9.50 -13.57
N ARG A 37 -1.15 -9.73 -12.77
CA ARG A 37 -0.84 -11.02 -12.12
C ARG A 37 -1.24 -11.09 -10.64
N SER A 38 -2.10 -10.18 -10.16
CA SER A 38 -2.62 -10.26 -8.78
C SER A 38 -3.53 -11.48 -8.60
N LEU A 39 -3.20 -12.33 -7.63
CA LEU A 39 -4.00 -13.51 -7.27
C LEU A 39 -5.36 -13.12 -6.68
N VAL A 40 -5.44 -12.00 -5.96
CA VAL A 40 -6.72 -11.43 -5.49
C VAL A 40 -7.60 -11.04 -6.67
N LYS A 41 -7.04 -10.37 -7.68
CA LYS A 41 -7.79 -10.01 -8.90
C LYS A 41 -8.30 -11.23 -9.66
N GLU A 42 -7.51 -12.30 -9.72
CA GLU A 42 -7.90 -13.55 -10.35
C GLU A 42 -9.03 -14.25 -9.57
N LEU A 43 -8.88 -14.36 -8.25
CA LEU A 43 -9.86 -15.01 -7.36
C LEU A 43 -11.23 -14.34 -7.40
N PHE A 44 -11.25 -13.00 -7.42
CA PHE A 44 -12.47 -12.20 -7.42
C PHE A 44 -12.85 -11.66 -8.81
N LYS A 45 -12.35 -12.26 -9.88
CA LYS A 45 -12.58 -11.81 -11.26
C LYS A 45 -14.07 -11.74 -11.62
N ALA A 46 -14.89 -12.63 -11.06
CA ALA A 46 -16.34 -12.67 -11.28
C ALA A 46 -17.10 -11.51 -10.58
N GLU A 47 -16.51 -10.91 -9.55
CA GLU A 47 -17.08 -9.75 -8.83
C GLU A 47 -16.70 -8.41 -9.48
N GLY A 48 -15.89 -8.45 -10.55
CA GLY A 48 -15.55 -7.30 -11.35
C GLY A 48 -16.77 -6.74 -12.09
N PRO A 49 -16.85 -5.42 -12.28
CA PRO A 49 -17.97 -4.78 -12.96
C PRO A 49 -17.98 -5.15 -14.45
N SER A 50 -19.08 -5.76 -14.92
CA SER A 50 -19.26 -6.17 -16.31
C SER A 50 -19.36 -5.00 -17.30
N TRP A 51 -19.75 -3.82 -16.82
CA TRP A 51 -19.90 -2.61 -17.61
C TRP A 51 -18.56 -1.95 -17.99
N ILE A 52 -17.44 -2.39 -17.42
CA ILE A 52 -16.09 -1.94 -17.82
C ILE A 52 -15.61 -2.81 -18.97
N THR A 53 -15.97 -2.42 -20.20
CA THR A 53 -15.59 -3.13 -21.43
C THR A 53 -14.12 -2.95 -21.76
N THR A 54 -13.57 -1.76 -21.51
CA THR A 54 -12.16 -1.45 -21.73
C THR A 54 -11.42 -1.48 -20.40
N LYS A 55 -10.55 -2.47 -20.22
CA LYS A 55 -9.74 -2.57 -19.00
C LYS A 55 -8.67 -1.48 -19.00
N PRO A 56 -8.41 -0.84 -17.84
CA PRO A 56 -7.31 0.11 -17.72
C PRO A 56 -5.98 -0.61 -17.92
N LEU A 57 -5.01 0.12 -18.49
CA LEU A 57 -3.63 -0.33 -18.52
C LEU A 57 -3.10 -0.35 -17.08
N VAL A 58 -2.78 -1.55 -16.59
CA VAL A 58 -2.22 -1.77 -15.26
C VAL A 58 -0.88 -2.48 -15.41
N GLU A 59 0.02 -2.22 -14.46
CA GLU A 59 1.30 -2.93 -14.41
C GLU A 59 1.08 -4.44 -14.25
N ALA A 60 2.06 -5.23 -14.70
CA ALA A 60 1.96 -6.68 -14.64
C ALA A 60 2.01 -7.20 -13.19
N ASP A 61 2.81 -6.55 -12.35
CA ASP A 61 3.05 -6.92 -10.95
C ASP A 61 2.85 -5.72 -10.04
N TRP A 62 2.67 -5.97 -8.74
CA TRP A 62 2.81 -4.91 -7.75
C TRP A 62 4.22 -4.32 -7.82
N ASN A 63 4.32 -3.01 -7.61
CA ASN A 63 5.61 -2.42 -7.29
C ASN A 63 6.27 -3.19 -6.13
N ALA A 64 7.59 -3.25 -6.13
CA ALA A 64 8.33 -3.89 -5.06
C ALA A 64 8.31 -2.99 -3.80
N CYS A 65 7.15 -2.85 -3.15
CA CYS A 65 7.10 -2.38 -1.78
C CYS A 65 7.84 -3.41 -0.92
N LEU A 66 9.13 -3.14 -0.68
CA LEU A 66 10.01 -3.97 0.14
C LEU A 66 9.60 -3.89 1.61
N GLN A 67 9.18 -2.71 2.04
CA GLN A 67 8.91 -2.42 3.45
C GLN A 67 7.87 -1.32 3.61
N THR A 68 7.04 -1.42 4.66
CA THR A 68 6.08 -0.39 5.05
C THR A 68 6.35 -0.01 6.49
N LEU A 69 6.73 1.25 6.72
CA LEU A 69 7.02 1.79 8.05
C LEU A 69 5.70 2.20 8.71
N LYS A 70 5.24 1.41 9.69
CA LYS A 70 3.99 1.67 10.41
C LYS A 70 4.31 2.23 11.79
N GLY A 71 3.64 3.33 12.17
CA GLY A 71 3.76 3.85 13.53
C GLY A 71 3.20 5.25 13.75
N HIS A 72 3.07 6.06 12.70
CA HIS A 72 2.38 7.35 12.80
C HIS A 72 0.86 7.15 12.96
N SER A 73 0.24 7.98 13.80
CA SER A 73 -1.22 7.94 14.03
C SER A 73 -2.00 8.92 13.15
N ASP A 74 -1.31 9.77 12.40
CA ASP A 74 -1.88 10.71 11.43
C ASP A 74 -1.04 10.73 10.13
N TYR A 75 -1.48 11.49 9.12
CA TYR A 75 -0.83 11.62 7.83
C TYR A 75 0.65 12.00 7.96
N VAL A 76 1.51 11.25 7.28
CA VAL A 76 2.92 11.62 7.08
C VAL A 76 2.97 12.73 6.06
N ASN A 77 3.43 13.91 6.49
CA ASN A 77 3.47 15.12 5.68
C ASN A 77 4.82 15.30 4.97
N SER A 78 5.90 14.72 5.52
CA SER A 78 7.24 14.84 4.95
C SER A 78 8.11 13.63 5.27
N VAL A 79 9.03 13.32 4.38
CA VAL A 79 10.04 12.26 4.52
C VAL A 79 11.40 12.75 4.04
N ALA A 80 12.47 12.37 4.73
CA ALA A 80 13.84 12.68 4.34
C ALA A 80 14.77 11.50 4.67
N PHE A 81 15.70 11.21 3.77
CA PHE A 81 16.80 10.28 4.05
C PHE A 81 17.99 11.04 4.62
N SER A 82 18.73 10.37 5.52
CA SER A 82 20.06 10.82 5.87
C SER A 82 20.96 10.77 4.61
N PRO A 83 21.99 11.63 4.51
CA PRO A 83 22.88 11.63 3.35
C PRO A 83 23.59 10.29 3.09
N ASP A 84 23.79 9.49 4.15
CA ASP A 84 24.38 8.15 4.07
C ASP A 84 23.35 7.04 3.82
N GLY A 85 22.06 7.37 3.72
CA GLY A 85 20.95 6.44 3.49
C GLY A 85 20.67 5.47 4.63
N ARG A 86 21.34 5.60 5.78
CA ARG A 86 21.19 4.68 6.93
C ARG A 86 19.98 4.97 7.80
N GLN A 87 19.42 6.17 7.68
CA GLN A 87 18.26 6.59 8.44
C GLN A 87 17.24 7.25 7.51
N LEU A 88 15.98 7.04 7.82
CA LEU A 88 14.87 7.78 7.24
C LEU A 88 14.15 8.51 8.38
N ALA A 89 13.90 9.80 8.20
CA ALA A 89 13.04 10.58 9.07
C ALA A 89 11.68 10.79 8.41
N SER A 90 10.61 10.65 9.17
CA SER A 90 9.25 10.97 8.75
C SER A 90 8.58 11.91 9.74
N ALA A 91 7.93 12.96 9.25
CA ALA A 91 7.16 13.90 10.05
C ALA A 91 5.66 13.74 9.76
N SER A 92 4.84 13.75 10.80
CA SER A 92 3.39 13.50 10.69
C SER A 92 2.54 14.59 11.37
N GLY A 93 1.28 14.66 10.98
CA GLY A 93 0.24 15.45 11.67
C GLY A 93 0.01 15.02 13.12
N ASP A 94 0.49 13.84 13.52
CA ASP A 94 0.44 13.34 14.91
C ASP A 94 1.36 14.09 15.87
N ARG A 95 2.03 15.13 15.37
CA ARG A 95 2.99 16.00 16.08
C ARG A 95 4.26 15.28 16.51
N THR A 96 4.58 14.17 15.86
CA THR A 96 5.82 13.43 16.09
C THR A 96 6.70 13.36 14.84
N ILE A 97 8.00 13.23 15.07
CA ILE A 97 8.97 12.84 14.07
C ILE A 97 9.48 11.44 14.43
N LYS A 98 9.43 10.51 13.48
CA LYS A 98 9.98 9.16 13.66
C LYS A 98 11.21 8.97 12.81
N VAL A 99 12.23 8.37 13.41
CA VAL A 99 13.47 7.97 12.72
C VAL A 99 13.46 6.46 12.57
N TRP A 100 13.79 5.98 11.39
CA TRP A 100 13.69 4.58 11.00
C TRP A 100 15.02 4.08 10.46
N ASP A 101 15.28 2.80 10.70
CA ASP A 101 16.23 2.04 9.90
C ASP A 101 15.51 1.57 8.62
N PRO A 102 15.89 2.07 7.43
CA PRO A 102 15.23 1.71 6.19
C PRO A 102 15.45 0.25 5.80
N ALA A 103 16.50 -0.42 6.29
CA ALA A 103 16.77 -1.82 5.98
C ALA A 103 15.87 -2.76 6.78
N SER A 104 15.77 -2.59 8.11
CA SER A 104 14.93 -3.44 8.97
C SER A 104 13.49 -2.98 9.14
N GLY A 105 13.23 -1.69 8.91
CA GLY A 105 11.92 -1.07 9.05
C GLY A 105 11.57 -0.71 10.48
N THR A 106 12.55 -0.81 11.37
CA THR A 106 12.40 -0.59 12.80
C THR A 106 12.42 0.92 13.09
N CYS A 107 11.52 1.36 13.98
CA CYS A 107 11.54 2.73 14.51
C CYS A 107 12.70 2.84 15.51
N LEU A 108 13.71 3.64 15.18
CA LEU A 108 14.88 3.91 16.02
C LEU A 108 14.58 4.95 17.11
N GLY A 109 13.67 5.88 16.84
CA GLY A 109 13.30 6.93 17.79
C GLY A 109 12.03 7.66 17.40
N THR A 110 11.36 8.24 18.40
CA THR A 110 10.25 9.17 18.23
C THR A 110 10.60 10.45 18.97
N MET A 111 10.47 11.58 18.29
CA MET A 111 10.64 12.93 18.82
C MET A 111 9.30 13.66 18.81
#